data_AF-A0AAD8EHG6-F1
#
_entry.id   AF-A0AAD8EHG6-F1
#
_cell.length_a   1.000
_cell.length_b   1.000
_cell.length_c   1.000
_cell.angle_alpha   90.00
_cell.angle_beta   90.00
_cell.angle_gamma   90.00
#
_symmetry.space_group_name_H-M   'P 1'
#
loop_
_entity.id
_entity.type
_entity.pdbx_description
1 polymer ?
#
loop_
_entity_poly.entity_id
_entity_poly.type
_entity_poly.pdbx_seq_one_letter_code
_entity_poly.pdbx_strand_id
1 'polypeptide(L)'
;MTAGSYCYIGPQGIVHGTTITVLNAGRKYLGTEDLSGKVFVTSGLGGMSGAQPKAAVIAGCIGVVAEVSEEALQKRHKQGWLQEVEKDLDKLISRIRFARKTSRLFDVVVSIGYHGNVVSLWERLVEELHNTGELLVDLGSDQTSCHCPYDGGYYPVQLGYEEAKEMLYADPDRFKSLVQESLVRQVAAVNKLAEKGMFFWDYGNAFLLEAKRAGADVGVKDDDTGLKFRYPSYVQDIMGNIFSLGFGPFRWVCTSGLPEDLEKTDNIAIQVFEKILEEDVPPVVGAQYRDNLLWIREAGKHGLVVGSQARILYSDRNGRIQLALAFNAAIKNGSIKAPIVISRDHHDVSGTDSTYREATSNIEDGSAFTA
;
A
#
# COMPACT_ATOMS: atom_id res chain seq x y z
N MET A 1 -0.08 -8.62 15.08
CA MET A 1 0.98 -7.64 15.45
C MET A 1 0.46 -6.73 16.55
N THR A 2 -0.30 -5.68 16.21
CA THR A 2 -0.61 -4.58 17.15
C THR A 2 -1.86 -4.76 18.01
N ALA A 3 -2.66 -5.80 17.74
CA ALA A 3 -3.90 -6.08 18.48
C ALA A 3 -3.64 -6.55 19.91
N GLY A 4 -2.77 -7.57 20.09
CA GLY A 4 -2.43 -8.11 21.41
C GLY A 4 -1.40 -7.29 22.19
N SER A 5 -0.69 -6.38 21.53
CA SER A 5 0.34 -5.52 22.13
C SER A 5 -0.18 -4.13 22.53
N TYR A 6 -1.49 -3.91 22.43
CA TYR A 6 -2.17 -2.68 22.87
C TYR A 6 -1.66 -1.37 22.23
N CYS A 7 -1.21 -1.42 20.98
CA CYS A 7 -0.66 -0.26 20.28
C CYS A 7 -1.23 -0.04 18.87
N TYR A 8 -2.47 -0.49 18.64
CA TYR A 8 -3.21 -0.22 17.40
C TYR A 8 -3.73 1.22 17.38
N ILE A 9 -3.40 1.98 16.33
CA ILE A 9 -3.69 3.41 16.21
C ILE A 9 -4.64 3.73 15.05
N GLY A 10 -5.42 2.73 14.62
CA GLY A 10 -6.30 2.84 13.47
C GLY A 10 -5.57 2.64 12.13
N PRO A 11 -6.24 3.02 11.02
CA PRO A 11 -5.79 2.69 9.67
C PRO A 11 -4.64 3.56 9.15
N GLN A 12 -4.30 4.64 9.86
CA GLN A 12 -3.21 5.54 9.48
C GLN A 12 -1.86 4.81 9.27
N GLY A 13 -1.64 3.71 10.00
CA GLY A 13 -0.45 2.87 9.86
C GLY A 13 -0.32 2.26 8.47
N ILE A 14 -1.43 1.79 7.92
CA ILE A 14 -1.46 1.22 6.57
C ILE A 14 -1.39 2.32 5.52
N VAL A 15 -2.09 3.46 5.70
CA VAL A 15 -2.01 4.59 4.76
C VAL A 15 -0.56 5.04 4.61
N HIS A 16 0.16 5.24 5.73
CA HIS A 16 1.58 5.57 5.72
C HIS A 16 2.43 4.54 4.99
N GLY A 17 2.32 3.26 5.37
CA GLY A 17 3.08 2.18 4.74
C GLY A 17 2.83 2.07 3.23
N THR A 18 1.58 2.25 2.78
CA THR A 18 1.24 2.26 1.36
C THR A 18 1.79 3.48 0.65
N THR A 19 1.74 4.67 1.24
CA THR A 19 2.32 5.88 0.64
C THR A 19 3.82 5.70 0.41
N ILE A 20 4.56 5.22 1.41
CA ILE A 20 6.00 4.96 1.30
C ILE A 20 6.28 3.88 0.24
N THR A 21 5.46 2.83 0.17
CA THR A 21 5.62 1.77 -0.83
C THR A 21 5.46 2.32 -2.25
N VAL A 22 4.43 3.13 -2.50
CA VAL A 22 4.17 3.73 -3.82
C VAL A 22 5.25 4.72 -4.22
N LEU A 23 5.72 5.58 -3.31
CA LEU A 23 6.82 6.52 -3.57
C LEU A 23 8.13 5.79 -3.92
N ASN A 24 8.47 4.74 -3.17
CA ASN A 24 9.65 3.95 -3.45
C ASN A 24 9.52 3.12 -4.74
N ALA A 25 8.32 2.59 -5.03
CA ALA A 25 8.04 1.93 -6.32
C ALA A 25 8.23 2.90 -7.49
N GLY A 26 7.75 4.15 -7.34
CA GLY A 26 7.98 5.23 -8.29
C GLY A 26 9.45 5.49 -8.58
N ARG A 27 10.25 5.67 -7.54
CA ARG A 27 11.69 5.91 -7.69
C ARG A 27 12.42 4.72 -8.29
N LYS A 28 12.12 3.51 -7.81
CA LYS A 28 12.86 2.31 -8.21
C LYS A 28 12.54 1.87 -9.63
N TYR A 29 11.26 1.84 -9.99
CA TYR A 29 10.81 1.25 -11.24
C TYR A 29 10.54 2.28 -12.34
N LEU A 30 10.04 3.46 -11.98
CA LEU A 30 9.77 4.54 -12.94
C LEU A 30 10.90 5.56 -13.02
N GLY A 31 11.88 5.51 -12.12
CA GLY A 31 13.02 6.43 -12.10
C GLY A 31 12.65 7.88 -11.77
N THR A 32 11.51 8.12 -11.12
CA THR A 32 11.00 9.46 -10.81
C THR A 32 10.67 9.63 -9.33
N GLU A 33 10.99 10.79 -8.78
CA GLU A 33 10.52 11.20 -7.44
C GLU A 33 9.11 11.80 -7.49
N ASP A 34 8.70 12.32 -8.65
CA ASP A 34 7.38 12.89 -8.89
C ASP A 34 6.48 11.89 -9.62
N LEU A 35 5.37 11.55 -8.99
CA LEU A 35 4.36 10.62 -9.52
C LEU A 35 3.18 11.33 -10.20
N SER A 36 3.27 12.65 -10.42
CA SER A 36 2.25 13.41 -11.13
C SER A 36 1.96 12.83 -12.51
N GLY A 37 0.69 12.50 -12.77
CA GLY A 37 0.25 11.85 -14.00
C GLY A 37 0.71 10.41 -14.17
N LYS A 38 1.20 9.75 -13.12
CA LYS A 38 1.39 8.30 -13.06
C LYS A 38 0.13 7.64 -12.53
N VAL A 39 -0.21 6.48 -13.10
CA VAL A 39 -1.42 5.74 -12.75
C VAL A 39 -1.03 4.48 -11.99
N PHE A 40 -1.56 4.36 -10.78
CA PHE A 40 -1.44 3.20 -9.91
C PHE A 40 -2.78 2.46 -9.87
N VAL A 41 -2.80 1.21 -10.35
CA VAL A 41 -3.98 0.35 -10.33
C VAL A 41 -3.81 -0.73 -9.27
N THR A 42 -4.83 -0.89 -8.43
CA THR A 42 -4.88 -1.93 -7.40
C THR A 42 -6.31 -2.40 -7.13
N SER A 43 -6.48 -3.29 -6.17
CA SER A 43 -7.73 -3.96 -5.83
C SER A 43 -7.98 -3.99 -4.32
N GLY A 44 -9.26 -4.05 -3.97
CA GLY A 44 -9.74 -4.18 -2.60
C GLY A 44 -9.90 -2.85 -1.88
N LEU A 45 -11.06 -2.64 -1.28
CA LEU A 45 -11.40 -1.51 -0.40
C LEU A 45 -11.84 -1.98 0.99
N GLY A 46 -11.33 -3.14 1.41
CA GLY A 46 -11.52 -3.75 2.72
C GLY A 46 -10.86 -2.96 3.86
N GLY A 47 -10.65 -3.59 5.01
CA GLY A 47 -10.13 -2.93 6.22
C GLY A 47 -8.80 -2.21 6.00
N MET A 48 -7.79 -2.95 5.53
CA MET A 48 -6.44 -2.44 5.23
C MET A 48 -6.34 -1.88 3.81
N SER A 49 -6.89 -2.59 2.82
CA SER A 49 -6.81 -2.21 1.40
C SER A 49 -7.59 -0.94 1.05
N GLY A 50 -8.57 -0.55 1.88
CA GLY A 50 -9.23 0.74 1.78
C GLY A 50 -8.30 1.95 1.92
N ALA A 51 -7.09 1.80 2.48
CA ALA A 51 -6.11 2.88 2.62
C ALA A 51 -5.40 3.25 1.31
N GLN A 52 -5.39 2.34 0.32
CA GLN A 52 -4.65 2.51 -0.93
C GLN A 52 -5.06 3.74 -1.76
N PRO A 53 -6.35 4.07 -1.95
CA PRO A 53 -6.73 5.24 -2.73
C PRO A 53 -6.22 6.54 -2.09
N LYS A 54 -6.23 6.61 -0.75
CA LYS A 54 -5.72 7.78 -0.02
C LYS A 54 -4.20 7.88 -0.10
N ALA A 55 -3.52 6.74 0.02
CA ALA A 55 -2.07 6.67 -0.11
C ALA A 55 -1.60 7.10 -1.51
N ALA A 56 -2.32 6.70 -2.57
CA ALA A 56 -2.05 7.15 -3.94
C ALA A 56 -2.13 8.68 -4.08
N VAL A 57 -3.19 9.28 -3.53
CA VAL A 57 -3.39 10.73 -3.52
C VAL A 57 -2.26 11.45 -2.77
N ILE A 58 -1.86 10.95 -1.60
CA ILE A 58 -0.75 11.54 -0.81
C ILE A 58 0.59 11.39 -1.55
N ALA A 59 0.79 10.26 -2.24
CA ALA A 59 1.99 10.02 -3.04
C ALA A 59 2.03 10.84 -4.34
N GLY A 60 0.97 11.57 -4.68
CA GLY A 60 0.92 12.39 -5.89
C GLY A 60 0.49 11.65 -7.15
N CYS A 61 0.00 10.40 -7.04
CA CYS A 61 -0.36 9.58 -8.19
C CYS A 61 -1.89 9.40 -8.34
N ILE A 62 -2.31 9.02 -9.54
CA ILE A 62 -3.70 8.68 -9.83
C ILE A 62 -3.94 7.26 -9.34
N GLY A 63 -4.73 7.11 -8.29
CA GLY A 63 -5.07 5.80 -7.72
C GLY A 63 -6.36 5.26 -8.32
N VAL A 64 -6.32 4.09 -8.93
CA VAL A 64 -7.52 3.37 -9.40
C VAL A 64 -7.65 2.08 -8.59
N VAL A 65 -8.77 1.92 -7.89
CA VAL A 65 -8.98 0.75 -7.02
C VAL A 65 -10.26 0.02 -7.41
N ALA A 66 -10.14 -1.24 -7.80
CA ALA A 66 -11.30 -2.09 -8.10
C ALA A 66 -11.85 -2.75 -6.83
N GLU A 67 -13.16 -2.72 -6.65
CA GLU A 67 -13.87 -3.37 -5.56
C GLU A 67 -15.21 -3.91 -6.05
N VAL A 68 -15.50 -5.17 -5.71
CA VAL A 68 -16.74 -5.86 -6.07
C VAL A 68 -17.89 -5.56 -5.11
N SER A 69 -17.57 -5.20 -3.87
CA SER A 69 -18.55 -4.85 -2.83
C SER A 69 -18.92 -3.38 -2.87
N GLU A 70 -20.15 -3.08 -3.31
CA GLU A 70 -20.68 -1.71 -3.29
C GLU A 70 -20.67 -1.09 -1.88
N GLU A 71 -20.91 -1.89 -0.84
CA GLU A 71 -20.90 -1.42 0.55
C GLU A 71 -19.51 -0.91 0.96
N ALA A 72 -18.46 -1.68 0.67
CA ALA A 72 -17.08 -1.29 0.99
C ALA A 72 -16.69 0.00 0.25
N LEU A 73 -17.02 0.06 -1.05
CA LEU A 73 -16.73 1.21 -1.88
C LEU A 73 -17.45 2.47 -1.38
N GLN A 74 -18.76 2.39 -1.13
CA GLN A 74 -19.55 3.51 -0.59
C GLN A 74 -19.06 3.95 0.78
N LYS A 75 -18.64 3.01 1.64
CA LYS A 75 -18.07 3.33 2.94
C LYS A 75 -16.78 4.16 2.81
N ARG A 76 -15.88 3.81 1.89
CA ARG A 76 -14.63 4.55 1.66
C ARG A 76 -14.86 5.90 0.98
N HIS A 77 -15.85 5.98 0.10
CA HIS A 77 -16.28 7.25 -0.48
C HIS A 77 -16.84 8.20 0.58
N LYS A 78 -17.74 7.73 1.46
CA LYS A 78 -18.28 8.53 2.57
C LYS A 78 -17.22 9.00 3.56
N GLN A 79 -16.15 8.23 3.72
CA GLN A 79 -15.01 8.59 4.57
C GLN A 79 -14.07 9.63 3.93
N GLY A 80 -14.26 9.98 2.66
CA GLY A 80 -13.36 10.88 1.92
C GLY A 80 -11.99 10.26 1.63
N TRP A 81 -11.90 8.93 1.66
CA TRP A 81 -10.71 8.18 1.30
C TRP A 81 -10.66 7.89 -0.19
N LEU A 82 -11.83 7.75 -0.80
CA LEU A 82 -12.06 7.59 -2.22
C LEU A 82 -12.81 8.84 -2.72
N GLN A 83 -12.34 9.48 -3.79
CA GLN A 83 -12.94 10.71 -4.30
C GLN A 83 -14.03 10.47 -5.34
N GLU A 84 -13.84 9.48 -6.21
CA GLU A 84 -14.75 9.21 -7.32
C GLU A 84 -15.12 7.72 -7.39
N VAL A 85 -16.28 7.44 -7.96
CA VAL A 85 -16.80 6.07 -8.13
C VAL A 85 -17.31 5.92 -9.55
N GLU A 86 -16.82 4.90 -10.25
CA GLU A 86 -17.28 4.54 -11.58
C GLU A 86 -17.73 3.08 -11.63
N LYS A 87 -18.84 2.82 -12.33
CA LYS A 87 -19.37 1.46 -12.56
C LYS A 87 -19.08 0.96 -13.98
N ASP A 88 -18.77 1.87 -14.89
CA ASP A 88 -18.59 1.60 -16.32
C ASP A 88 -17.10 1.69 -16.66
N LEU A 89 -16.58 0.64 -17.29
CA LEU A 89 -15.17 0.54 -17.67
C LEU A 89 -14.79 1.57 -18.75
N ASP A 90 -15.66 1.87 -19.72
CA ASP A 90 -15.37 2.84 -20.78
C ASP A 90 -15.24 4.26 -20.21
N LYS A 91 -16.12 4.59 -19.25
CA LYS A 91 -16.05 5.84 -18.50
C LYS A 91 -14.82 5.90 -17.63
N LEU A 92 -14.49 4.81 -16.93
CA LEU A 92 -13.29 4.72 -16.10
C LEU A 92 -12.02 4.96 -16.92
N ILE A 93 -11.86 4.30 -18.06
CA ILE A 93 -10.71 4.49 -18.95
C ILE A 93 -10.61 5.94 -19.44
N SER A 94 -11.74 6.51 -19.86
CA SER A 94 -11.81 7.91 -20.27
C SER A 94 -11.41 8.86 -19.14
N ARG A 95 -11.86 8.56 -17.91
CA ARG A 95 -11.55 9.32 -16.71
C ARG A 95 -10.08 9.22 -16.31
N ILE A 96 -9.46 8.05 -16.45
CA ILE A 96 -8.01 7.83 -16.24
C ILE A 96 -7.21 8.70 -17.23
N ARG A 97 -7.55 8.66 -18.52
CA ARG A 97 -6.89 9.51 -19.54
C ARG A 97 -7.03 11.00 -19.21
N PHE A 98 -8.21 11.43 -18.77
CA PHE A 98 -8.43 12.82 -18.37
C PHE A 98 -7.61 13.19 -17.13
N ALA A 99 -7.65 12.36 -16.07
CA ALA A 99 -6.86 12.54 -14.85
C ALA A 99 -5.37 12.65 -15.17
N ARG A 100 -4.86 11.80 -16.06
CA ARG A 100 -3.46 11.78 -16.48
C ARG A 100 -3.04 13.10 -17.13
N LYS A 101 -3.89 13.66 -17.98
CA LYS A 101 -3.66 14.95 -18.64
C LYS A 101 -3.75 16.11 -17.66
N THR A 102 -4.77 16.13 -16.79
CA THR A 102 -4.97 17.22 -15.84
C THR A 102 -3.93 17.23 -14.72
N SER A 103 -3.51 16.07 -14.24
CA SER A 103 -2.47 15.96 -13.20
C SER A 103 -1.16 16.61 -13.66
N ARG A 104 -0.77 16.40 -14.94
CA ARG A 104 0.43 17.03 -15.53
C ARG A 104 0.31 18.55 -15.75
N LEU A 105 -0.92 19.08 -15.83
CA LEU A 105 -1.17 20.48 -16.18
C LEU A 105 -1.56 21.36 -14.97
N PHE A 106 -2.23 20.78 -13.98
CA PHE A 106 -2.87 21.50 -12.89
C PHE A 106 -2.56 20.92 -11.50
N ASP A 107 -1.66 19.94 -11.40
CA ASP A 107 -1.30 19.27 -10.15
C ASP A 107 -2.52 18.67 -9.41
N VAL A 108 -3.48 18.16 -10.19
CA VAL A 108 -4.70 17.53 -9.67
C VAL A 108 -4.49 16.03 -9.56
N VAL A 109 -4.56 15.52 -8.34
CA VAL A 109 -4.49 14.08 -8.01
C VAL A 109 -5.87 13.56 -7.64
N VAL A 110 -6.20 12.36 -8.15
CA VAL A 110 -7.53 11.76 -7.95
C VAL A 110 -7.43 10.27 -7.63
N SER A 111 -8.30 9.83 -6.72
CA SER A 111 -8.58 8.44 -6.41
C SER A 111 -9.94 8.03 -6.99
N ILE A 112 -9.94 7.01 -7.84
CA ILE A 112 -11.12 6.52 -8.56
C ILE A 112 -11.38 5.08 -8.13
N GLY A 113 -12.59 4.81 -7.65
CA GLY A 113 -13.02 3.46 -7.29
C GLY A 113 -13.84 2.86 -8.41
N TYR A 114 -13.43 1.70 -8.89
CA TYR A 114 -14.19 0.93 -9.86
C TYR A 114 -15.08 -0.09 -9.13
N HIS A 115 -16.39 0.02 -9.31
CA HIS A 115 -17.33 -0.98 -8.82
C HIS A 115 -17.41 -2.14 -9.81
N GLY A 116 -16.61 -3.18 -9.56
CA GLY A 116 -16.52 -4.35 -10.41
C GLY A 116 -15.29 -5.19 -10.08
N ASN A 117 -15.10 -6.26 -10.84
CA ASN A 117 -14.00 -7.17 -10.61
C ASN A 117 -12.68 -6.59 -11.16
N VAL A 118 -11.61 -6.70 -10.37
CA VAL A 118 -10.27 -6.26 -10.80
C VAL A 118 -9.80 -6.97 -12.07
N VAL A 119 -10.20 -8.22 -12.29
CA VAL A 119 -9.85 -8.97 -13.51
C VAL A 119 -10.45 -8.31 -14.74
N SER A 120 -11.70 -7.85 -14.68
CA SER A 120 -12.34 -7.11 -15.78
C SER A 120 -11.61 -5.80 -16.07
N LEU A 121 -11.12 -5.12 -15.04
CA LEU A 121 -10.29 -3.92 -15.20
C LEU A 121 -8.96 -4.25 -15.88
N TRP A 122 -8.25 -5.29 -15.43
CA TRP A 122 -6.98 -5.71 -16.04
C TRP A 122 -7.14 -6.15 -17.50
N GLU A 123 -8.14 -6.97 -17.80
CA GLU A 123 -8.46 -7.40 -19.16
C GLU A 123 -8.82 -6.21 -20.05
N ARG A 124 -9.60 -5.26 -19.54
CA ARG A 124 -9.93 -4.04 -20.29
C ARG A 124 -8.70 -3.19 -20.58
N LEU A 125 -7.76 -3.07 -19.63
CA LEU A 125 -6.52 -2.34 -19.84
C LEU A 125 -5.64 -3.00 -20.92
N VAL A 126 -5.65 -4.33 -21.01
CA VAL A 126 -4.99 -5.07 -22.10
C VAL A 126 -5.68 -4.80 -23.44
N GLU A 127 -7.02 -4.78 -23.48
CA GLU A 127 -7.76 -4.43 -24.71
C GLU A 127 -7.42 -3.03 -25.19
N GLU A 128 -7.42 -2.03 -24.30
CA GLU A 128 -7.05 -0.66 -24.62
C GLU A 128 -5.61 -0.56 -25.13
N LEU A 129 -4.68 -1.28 -24.50
CA LEU A 129 -3.29 -1.38 -24.94
C LEU A 129 -3.18 -1.98 -26.34
N HIS A 130 -3.96 -3.01 -26.66
CA HIS A 130 -3.99 -3.61 -28.00
C HIS A 130 -4.61 -2.67 -29.05
N ASN A 131 -5.70 -1.99 -28.70
CA ASN A 131 -6.46 -1.15 -29.63
C ASN A 131 -5.78 0.18 -29.90
N THR A 132 -5.19 0.81 -28.88
CA THR A 132 -4.64 2.17 -28.95
C THR A 132 -3.11 2.20 -28.90
N GLY A 133 -2.46 1.13 -28.46
CA GLY A 133 -1.03 1.11 -28.18
C GLY A 133 -0.63 1.89 -26.92
N GLU A 134 -1.58 2.50 -26.22
CA GLU A 134 -1.33 3.35 -25.06
C GLU A 134 -1.25 2.52 -23.77
N LEU A 135 -0.13 2.60 -23.07
CA LEU A 135 -0.01 2.05 -21.72
C LEU A 135 -0.61 3.05 -20.71
N LEU A 136 -1.82 2.74 -20.25
CA LEU A 136 -2.56 3.59 -19.31
C LEU A 136 -2.12 3.43 -17.85
N VAL A 137 -1.43 2.35 -17.51
CA VAL A 137 -1.03 2.00 -16.14
C VAL A 137 0.49 1.94 -16.04
N ASP A 138 1.04 2.66 -15.07
CA ASP A 138 2.48 2.66 -14.79
C ASP A 138 2.83 1.65 -13.68
N LEU A 139 2.00 1.63 -12.62
CA LEU A 139 2.19 0.82 -11.42
C LEU A 139 0.96 -0.06 -11.16
N GLY A 140 1.18 -1.33 -10.84
CA GLY A 140 0.15 -2.31 -10.53
C GLY A 140 0.41 -3.07 -9.24
N SER A 141 -0.64 -3.32 -8.47
CA SER A 141 -0.58 -4.18 -7.28
C SER A 141 -1.91 -4.89 -7.07
N ASP A 142 -1.97 -5.83 -6.13
CA ASP A 142 -3.21 -6.45 -5.67
C ASP A 142 -3.25 -6.49 -4.14
N GLN A 143 -4.38 -6.13 -3.54
CA GLN A 143 -4.60 -6.25 -2.10
C GLN A 143 -5.97 -6.86 -1.78
N THR A 144 -6.43 -7.78 -2.63
CA THR A 144 -7.53 -8.70 -2.29
C THR A 144 -7.11 -9.65 -1.16
N SER A 145 -8.07 -10.31 -0.51
CA SER A 145 -7.77 -11.22 0.60
C SER A 145 -7.44 -12.63 0.10
N CYS A 146 -6.39 -12.76 -0.74
CA CYS A 146 -5.91 -14.05 -1.25
C CYS A 146 -5.32 -14.99 -0.19
N HIS A 147 -5.19 -14.57 1.07
CA HIS A 147 -4.84 -15.45 2.18
C HIS A 147 -6.01 -16.37 2.60
N CYS A 148 -7.24 -16.01 2.22
CA CYS A 148 -8.46 -16.82 2.39
C CYS A 148 -9.32 -16.77 1.11
N PRO A 149 -8.78 -17.22 -0.04
CA PRO A 149 -9.41 -16.98 -1.34
C PRO A 149 -10.75 -17.71 -1.47
N TYR A 150 -10.91 -18.83 -0.79
CA TYR A 150 -12.10 -19.69 -0.86
C TYR A 150 -13.15 -19.38 0.23
N ASP A 151 -12.88 -18.46 1.16
CA ASP A 151 -13.80 -18.08 2.25
C ASP A 151 -14.40 -16.68 2.03
N GLY A 152 -14.52 -16.25 0.77
CA GLY A 152 -15.02 -14.92 0.40
C GLY A 152 -13.95 -13.82 0.46
N GLY A 153 -12.66 -14.19 0.48
CA GLY A 153 -11.55 -13.25 0.37
C GLY A 153 -11.23 -12.80 -1.06
N TYR A 154 -11.56 -13.63 -2.06
CA TYR A 154 -11.40 -13.36 -3.48
C TYR A 154 -12.68 -13.73 -4.24
N TYR A 155 -13.13 -12.87 -5.15
CA TYR A 155 -14.36 -13.06 -5.91
C TYR A 155 -14.03 -13.35 -7.38
N PRO A 156 -14.54 -14.46 -7.95
CA PRO A 156 -14.27 -14.81 -9.34
C PRO A 156 -14.94 -13.82 -10.31
N VAL A 157 -14.28 -13.53 -11.43
CA VAL A 157 -14.79 -12.61 -12.47
C VAL A 157 -16.04 -13.12 -13.19
N GLN A 158 -16.26 -14.44 -13.17
CA GLN A 158 -17.35 -15.11 -13.88
C GLN A 158 -18.71 -14.93 -13.21
N LEU A 159 -18.74 -14.51 -11.94
CA LEU A 159 -19.96 -14.40 -11.13
C LEU A 159 -20.19 -12.97 -10.65
N GLY A 160 -21.46 -12.60 -10.48
CA GLY A 160 -21.82 -11.40 -9.73
C GLY A 160 -21.48 -11.54 -8.23
N TYR A 161 -21.38 -10.42 -7.53
CA TYR A 161 -21.01 -10.41 -6.09
C TYR A 161 -21.98 -11.21 -5.21
N GLU A 162 -23.29 -11.08 -5.42
CA GLU A 162 -24.29 -11.85 -4.66
C GLU A 162 -24.34 -13.33 -5.08
N GLU A 163 -24.19 -13.62 -6.37
CA GLU A 163 -24.11 -15.01 -6.87
C GLU A 163 -22.88 -15.74 -6.31
N ALA A 164 -21.74 -15.05 -6.20
CA ALA A 164 -20.53 -15.57 -5.60
C ALA A 164 -20.70 -15.90 -4.11
N LYS A 165 -21.43 -15.06 -3.36
CA LYS A 165 -21.76 -15.35 -1.96
C LYS A 165 -22.69 -16.55 -1.80
N GLU A 166 -23.71 -16.67 -2.64
CA GLU A 166 -24.60 -17.84 -2.60
C GLU A 166 -23.84 -19.12 -2.93
N MET A 167 -22.99 -19.09 -3.97
CA MET A 167 -22.19 -20.23 -4.38
C MET A 167 -21.16 -20.64 -3.32
N LEU A 168 -20.62 -19.69 -2.56
CA LEU A 168 -19.71 -19.96 -1.46
C LEU A 168 -20.29 -20.97 -0.45
N TYR A 169 -21.59 -20.90 -0.18
CA TYR A 169 -22.28 -21.81 0.73
C TYR A 169 -22.88 -23.03 0.02
N ALA A 170 -23.37 -22.84 -1.22
CA ALA A 170 -24.06 -23.89 -1.95
C ALA A 170 -23.12 -24.92 -2.58
N ASP A 171 -21.98 -24.50 -3.13
CA ASP A 171 -21.02 -25.37 -3.83
C ASP A 171 -19.58 -24.81 -3.73
N PRO A 172 -18.89 -25.07 -2.59
CA PRO A 172 -17.53 -24.58 -2.36
C PRO A 172 -16.49 -25.09 -3.38
N ASP A 173 -16.67 -26.31 -3.89
CA ASP A 173 -15.73 -26.92 -4.84
C ASP A 173 -15.80 -26.23 -6.21
N ARG A 174 -17.01 -25.90 -6.66
CA ARG A 174 -17.20 -25.09 -7.87
C ARG A 174 -16.72 -23.66 -7.68
N PHE A 175 -16.98 -23.05 -6.52
CA PHE A 175 -16.47 -21.73 -6.19
C PHE A 175 -14.93 -21.69 -6.27
N LYS A 176 -14.25 -22.66 -5.66
CA LYS A 176 -12.80 -22.83 -5.71
C LYS A 176 -12.28 -22.92 -7.15
N SER A 177 -12.93 -23.72 -7.99
CA SER A 177 -12.54 -23.88 -9.40
C SER A 177 -12.63 -22.57 -10.18
N LEU A 178 -13.70 -21.80 -9.96
CA LEU A 178 -13.88 -20.48 -10.61
C LEU A 178 -12.89 -19.44 -10.09
N VAL A 179 -12.59 -19.45 -8.80
CA VAL A 179 -11.55 -18.57 -8.21
C VAL A 179 -10.19 -18.85 -8.85
N GLN A 180 -9.81 -20.12 -9.00
CA GLN A 180 -8.57 -20.51 -9.65
C GLN A 180 -8.51 -20.05 -11.11
N GLU A 181 -9.59 -20.24 -11.88
CA GLU A 181 -9.68 -19.75 -13.26
C GLU A 181 -9.54 -18.23 -13.34
N SER A 182 -10.19 -17.50 -12.42
CA SER A 182 -10.12 -16.04 -12.33
C SER A 182 -8.70 -15.55 -12.01
N LEU A 183 -7.99 -16.22 -11.09
CA LEU A 183 -6.59 -15.91 -10.76
C LEU A 183 -5.67 -16.10 -11.98
N VAL A 184 -5.86 -17.17 -12.75
CA VAL A 184 -5.09 -17.42 -13.98
C VAL A 184 -5.31 -16.30 -14.99
N ARG A 185 -6.57 -15.87 -15.19
CA ARG A 185 -6.90 -14.74 -16.07
C ARG A 185 -6.29 -13.43 -15.60
N GLN A 186 -6.35 -13.16 -14.29
CA GLN A 186 -5.75 -11.96 -13.69
C GLN A 186 -4.25 -11.88 -14.00
N VAL A 187 -3.50 -12.96 -13.71
CA VAL A 187 -2.06 -13.02 -13.97
C VAL A 187 -1.76 -12.90 -15.46
N ALA A 188 -2.54 -13.55 -16.33
CA ALA A 188 -2.33 -13.46 -17.77
C ALA A 188 -2.47 -12.01 -18.28
N ALA A 189 -3.44 -11.25 -17.75
CA ALA A 189 -3.60 -9.84 -18.10
C ALA A 189 -2.45 -8.97 -17.55
N VAL A 190 -2.05 -9.19 -16.30
CA VAL A 190 -0.91 -8.51 -15.67
C VAL A 190 0.39 -8.79 -16.44
N ASN A 191 0.64 -10.03 -16.86
CA ASN A 191 1.81 -10.42 -17.65
C ASN A 191 1.89 -9.63 -18.97
N LYS A 192 0.78 -9.51 -19.70
CA LYS A 192 0.75 -8.75 -20.97
C LYS A 192 1.06 -7.27 -20.77
N LEU A 193 0.55 -6.67 -19.69
CA LEU A 193 0.82 -5.27 -19.35
C LEU A 193 2.26 -5.08 -18.89
N ALA A 194 2.79 -6.02 -18.11
CA ALA A 194 4.15 -5.98 -17.61
C ALA A 194 5.19 -6.10 -18.74
N GLU A 195 4.94 -6.94 -19.74
CA GLU A 195 5.77 -7.02 -20.96
C GLU A 195 5.86 -5.69 -21.73
N LYS A 196 4.87 -4.80 -21.56
CA LYS A 196 4.85 -3.47 -22.19
C LYS A 196 5.42 -2.35 -21.31
N GLY A 197 5.89 -2.67 -20.10
CA GLY A 197 6.56 -1.72 -19.21
C GLY A 197 5.75 -1.30 -17.99
N MET A 198 4.61 -1.93 -17.70
CA MET A 198 3.96 -1.79 -16.40
C MET A 198 4.75 -2.54 -15.32
N PHE A 199 4.90 -1.95 -14.14
CA PHE A 199 5.50 -2.65 -13.01
C PHE A 199 4.44 -3.17 -12.05
N PHE A 200 4.43 -4.49 -11.83
CA PHE A 200 3.55 -5.15 -10.88
C PHE A 200 4.34 -5.70 -9.69
N TRP A 201 3.80 -5.55 -8.48
CA TRP A 201 4.35 -6.18 -7.27
C TRP A 201 3.25 -6.82 -6.42
N ASP A 202 3.64 -7.80 -5.61
CA ASP A 202 2.74 -8.45 -4.64
C ASP A 202 2.75 -7.67 -3.31
N TYR A 203 1.56 -7.35 -2.78
CA TYR A 203 1.39 -6.57 -1.55
C TYR A 203 1.38 -7.43 -0.27
N GLY A 204 1.87 -8.67 -0.32
CA GLY A 204 1.92 -9.58 0.82
C GLY A 204 0.57 -10.20 1.18
N ASN A 205 -0.32 -10.35 0.20
CA ASN A 205 -1.65 -10.95 0.36
C ASN A 205 -1.71 -12.43 -0.06
N ALA A 206 -0.58 -13.04 -0.41
CA ALA A 206 -0.45 -14.39 -0.96
C ALA A 206 -1.06 -14.57 -2.36
N PHE A 207 -1.26 -13.48 -3.11
CA PHE A 207 -1.81 -13.53 -4.47
C PHE A 207 -0.95 -14.39 -5.41
N LEU A 208 0.37 -14.14 -5.47
CA LEU A 208 1.26 -14.93 -6.35
C LEU A 208 1.34 -16.41 -5.95
N LEU A 209 1.26 -16.71 -4.65
CA LEU A 209 1.28 -18.08 -4.14
C LEU A 209 0.02 -18.85 -4.55
N GLU A 210 -1.15 -18.25 -4.36
CA GLU A 210 -2.41 -18.88 -4.76
C GLU A 210 -2.56 -18.96 -6.28
N ALA A 211 -2.11 -17.94 -7.01
CA ALA A 211 -2.07 -17.99 -8.47
C ALA A 211 -1.16 -19.11 -8.98
N LYS A 212 -0.01 -19.36 -8.33
CA LYS A 212 0.85 -20.50 -8.64
C LYS A 212 0.14 -21.83 -8.38
N ARG A 213 -0.56 -21.96 -7.24
CA ARG A 213 -1.35 -23.15 -6.90
C ARG A 213 -2.48 -23.39 -7.92
N ALA A 214 -3.04 -22.33 -8.49
CA ALA A 214 -4.03 -22.37 -9.55
C ALA A 214 -3.46 -22.70 -10.95
N GLY A 215 -2.13 -22.73 -11.11
CA GLY A 215 -1.47 -23.01 -12.38
C GLY A 215 -1.24 -21.79 -13.28
N ALA A 216 -1.27 -20.58 -12.73
CA ALA A 216 -0.97 -19.35 -13.48
C ALA A 216 0.53 -19.23 -13.82
N ASP A 217 0.86 -18.54 -14.92
CA ASP A 217 2.24 -18.25 -15.33
C ASP A 217 2.87 -17.15 -14.46
N VAL A 218 3.17 -17.49 -13.20
CA VAL A 218 3.87 -16.62 -12.23
C VAL A 218 5.31 -17.06 -11.95
N GLY A 219 5.75 -18.18 -12.54
CA GLY A 219 7.08 -18.74 -12.33
C GLY A 219 8.17 -18.01 -13.12
N VAL A 220 9.39 -18.00 -12.57
CA VAL A 220 10.60 -17.67 -13.32
C VAL A 220 11.02 -18.92 -14.13
N LYS A 221 11.36 -18.75 -15.40
CA LYS A 221 12.00 -19.83 -16.18
C LYS A 221 13.37 -20.09 -15.53
N ASP A 222 13.65 -21.34 -15.16
CA ASP A 222 14.88 -21.80 -14.48
C ASP A 222 14.96 -21.62 -12.94
N ASP A 223 13.84 -21.80 -12.22
CA ASP A 223 13.86 -21.97 -10.75
C ASP A 223 13.46 -23.40 -10.32
N ASP A 224 14.44 -24.23 -9.96
CA ASP A 224 14.27 -25.59 -9.42
C ASP A 224 13.68 -25.60 -8.00
N THR A 225 13.70 -24.46 -7.28
CA THR A 225 13.21 -24.38 -5.89
C THR A 225 11.71 -24.16 -5.78
N GLY A 226 11.08 -23.66 -6.85
CA GLY A 226 9.67 -23.32 -6.86
C GLY A 226 9.31 -22.19 -5.89
N LEU A 227 10.26 -21.34 -5.49
CA LEU A 227 10.04 -20.26 -4.53
C LEU A 227 10.19 -18.87 -5.15
N LYS A 228 10.71 -18.75 -6.39
CA LYS A 228 10.87 -17.48 -7.09
C LYS A 228 9.68 -17.19 -8.00
N PHE A 229 9.11 -16.01 -7.83
CA PHE A 229 8.03 -15.48 -8.67
C PHE A 229 8.57 -14.46 -9.66
N ARG A 230 7.91 -14.31 -10.81
CA ARG A 230 8.24 -13.29 -11.83
C ARG A 230 8.12 -11.86 -11.28
N TYR A 231 7.21 -11.65 -10.34
CA TYR A 231 7.00 -10.36 -9.69
C TYR A 231 7.53 -10.40 -8.26
N PRO A 232 8.30 -9.38 -7.84
CA PRO A 232 8.77 -9.31 -6.47
C PRO A 232 7.62 -9.00 -5.50
N SER A 233 7.78 -9.47 -4.26
CA SER A 233 6.99 -8.93 -3.15
C SER A 233 7.48 -7.53 -2.80
N TYR A 234 6.58 -6.63 -2.39
CA TYR A 234 6.94 -5.30 -1.92
C TYR A 234 7.95 -5.36 -0.77
N VAL A 235 7.91 -6.40 0.07
CA VAL A 235 8.86 -6.52 1.17
C VAL A 235 10.24 -6.93 0.70
N GLN A 236 10.31 -7.90 -0.21
CA GLN A 236 11.60 -8.38 -0.72
C GLN A 236 12.35 -7.28 -1.47
N ASP A 237 11.64 -6.49 -2.27
CA ASP A 237 12.29 -5.66 -3.27
C ASP A 237 12.24 -4.16 -2.96
N ILE A 238 11.21 -3.70 -2.24
CA ILE A 238 11.05 -2.28 -1.87
C ILE A 238 11.43 -2.07 -0.40
N MET A 239 10.76 -2.75 0.53
CA MET A 239 10.90 -2.46 1.96
C MET A 239 12.16 -3.07 2.61
N GLY A 240 12.67 -4.18 2.10
CA GLY A 240 13.85 -4.85 2.68
C GLY A 240 15.09 -3.96 2.70
N ASN A 241 15.29 -3.17 1.64
CA ASN A 241 16.36 -2.17 1.58
C ASN A 241 16.13 -1.02 2.57
N ILE A 242 14.88 -0.59 2.75
CA ILE A 242 14.50 0.45 3.72
C ILE A 242 14.78 -0.05 5.14
N PHE A 243 14.43 -1.30 5.43
CA PHE A 243 14.69 -1.91 6.72
C PHE A 243 16.18 -2.08 7.00
N SER A 244 16.97 -2.42 5.99
CA SER A 244 18.44 -2.50 6.11
C SER A 244 19.08 -1.16 6.47
N LEU A 245 18.44 -0.04 6.11
CA LEU A 245 18.86 1.31 6.51
C LEU A 245 18.39 1.70 7.93
N GLY A 246 17.66 0.84 8.63
CA GLY A 246 17.11 1.11 9.96
C GLY A 246 15.74 1.79 9.97
N PHE A 247 15.22 2.17 8.80
CA PHE A 247 13.93 2.85 8.69
C PHE A 247 12.78 1.87 8.92
N GLY A 248 11.87 2.20 9.83
CA GLY A 248 10.70 1.38 10.11
C GLY A 248 9.67 2.14 10.94
N PRO A 249 8.53 1.52 11.27
CA PRO A 249 7.37 2.19 11.83
C PRO A 249 7.66 2.74 13.23
N PHE A 250 7.82 4.05 13.33
CA PHE A 250 7.85 4.78 14.58
C PHE A 250 6.48 5.43 14.81
N ARG A 251 5.82 5.08 15.92
CA ARG A 251 4.52 5.63 16.27
C ARG A 251 4.53 6.21 17.67
N TRP A 252 3.66 7.17 17.90
CA TRP A 252 3.44 7.69 19.23
C TRP A 252 1.97 8.00 19.49
N VAL A 253 1.60 8.01 20.76
CA VAL A 253 0.25 8.32 21.25
C VAL A 253 0.36 9.37 22.35
N CYS A 254 -0.38 10.48 22.20
CA CYS A 254 -0.48 11.53 23.21
C CYS A 254 -1.50 11.11 24.27
N THR A 255 -1.07 10.87 25.51
CA THR A 255 -1.98 10.38 26.58
C THR A 255 -2.93 11.45 27.09
N SER A 256 -2.77 12.72 26.68
CA SER A 256 -3.71 13.80 26.97
C SER A 256 -5.02 13.68 26.20
N GLY A 257 -5.03 12.94 25.08
CA GLY A 257 -6.18 12.86 24.17
C GLY A 257 -6.49 14.17 23.42
N LEU A 258 -5.62 15.18 23.52
CA LEU A 258 -5.83 16.50 22.90
C LEU A 258 -5.23 16.57 21.49
N PRO A 259 -6.00 17.02 20.47
CA PRO A 259 -5.48 17.25 19.13
C PRO A 259 -4.33 18.26 19.08
N GLU A 260 -4.36 19.29 19.95
CA GLU A 260 -3.30 20.30 20.06
C GLU A 260 -1.92 19.68 20.37
N ASP A 261 -1.89 18.64 21.21
CA ASP A 261 -0.64 17.96 21.54
C ASP A 261 -0.14 17.15 20.35
N LEU A 262 -1.05 16.58 19.53
CA LEU A 262 -0.69 15.89 18.30
C LEU A 262 -0.09 16.85 17.27
N GLU A 263 -0.71 18.01 17.05
CA GLU A 263 -0.18 19.04 16.15
C GLU A 263 1.20 19.53 16.58
N LYS A 264 1.43 19.70 17.89
CA LYS A 264 2.77 20.03 18.41
C LYS A 264 3.77 18.91 18.15
N THR A 265 3.39 17.65 18.35
CA THR A 265 4.28 16.52 18.03
C THR A 265 4.59 16.41 16.54
N ASP A 266 3.62 16.71 15.67
CA ASP A 266 3.82 16.73 14.22
C ASP A 266 4.83 17.83 13.84
N ASN A 267 4.70 19.03 14.42
CA ASN A 267 5.64 20.14 14.20
C ASN A 267 7.05 19.82 14.72
N ILE A 268 7.16 19.19 15.90
CA ILE A 268 8.45 18.74 16.43
C ILE A 268 9.09 17.71 15.49
N ALA A 269 8.31 16.77 14.96
CA ALA A 269 8.80 15.77 14.03
C ALA A 269 9.32 16.39 12.72
N ILE A 270 8.60 17.40 12.19
CA ILE A 270 9.02 18.18 11.02
C ILE A 270 10.38 18.85 11.27
N GLN A 271 10.51 19.57 12.39
CA GLN A 271 11.74 20.29 12.73
C GLN A 271 12.94 19.35 12.91
N VAL A 272 12.74 18.19 13.55
CA VAL A 272 13.80 17.19 13.72
C VAL A 272 14.25 16.65 12.37
N PHE A 273 13.32 16.35 11.46
CA PHE A 273 13.67 15.84 10.13
C PHE A 273 14.33 16.88 9.24
N GLU A 274 13.87 18.14 9.28
CA GLU A 274 14.54 19.24 8.58
C GLU A 274 15.98 19.41 9.06
N LYS A 275 16.20 19.36 10.38
CA LYS A 275 17.55 19.42 10.95
C LYS A 275 18.43 18.24 10.52
N ILE A 276 17.89 17.02 10.51
CA ILE A 276 18.65 15.84 10.05
C ILE A 276 18.97 15.94 8.55
N LEU A 277 18.08 16.51 7.75
CA LEU A 277 18.31 16.75 6.32
C LEU A 277 19.37 17.83 6.05
N GLU A 278 19.63 18.73 7.00
CA GLU A 278 20.73 19.71 6.94
C GLU A 278 22.09 19.09 7.28
N GLU A 279 22.13 17.91 7.92
CA GLU A 279 23.35 17.16 8.18
C GLU A 279 23.83 16.42 6.91
N ASP A 280 25.09 15.96 6.90
CA ASP A 280 25.65 15.17 5.78
C ASP A 280 25.11 13.72 5.81
N VAL A 281 23.86 13.56 5.36
CA VAL A 281 23.19 12.26 5.26
C VAL A 281 23.34 11.65 3.86
N PRO A 282 23.55 10.32 3.76
CA PRO A 282 23.58 9.64 2.47
C PRO A 282 22.33 9.92 1.63
N PRO A 283 22.42 10.09 0.30
CA PRO A 283 21.29 10.45 -0.56
C PRO A 283 20.06 9.53 -0.42
N VAL A 284 20.29 8.23 -0.22
CA VAL A 284 19.23 7.22 -0.04
C VAL A 284 18.48 7.44 1.28
N VAL A 285 19.19 7.78 2.35
CA VAL A 285 18.64 8.09 3.67
C VAL A 285 17.86 9.41 3.62
N GLY A 286 18.42 10.43 2.96
CA GLY A 286 17.76 11.71 2.74
C GLY A 286 16.45 11.58 1.96
N ALA A 287 16.37 10.69 0.96
CA ALA A 287 15.13 10.41 0.24
C ALA A 287 14.03 9.85 1.15
N GLN A 288 14.35 8.91 2.05
CA GLN A 288 13.38 8.37 3.00
C GLN A 288 12.89 9.44 3.99
N TYR A 289 13.77 10.31 4.48
CA TYR A 289 13.35 11.43 5.33
C TYR A 289 12.43 12.40 4.60
N ARG A 290 12.70 12.72 3.32
CA ARG A 290 11.84 13.57 2.50
C ARG A 290 10.43 12.97 2.32
N ASP A 291 10.32 11.67 2.10
CA ASP A 291 9.01 11.00 2.01
C ASP A 291 8.22 11.09 3.31
N ASN A 292 8.90 10.87 4.43
CA ASN A 292 8.26 10.94 5.75
C ASN A 292 7.92 12.39 6.13
N LEU A 293 8.68 13.37 5.63
CA LEU A 293 8.37 14.80 5.75
C LEU A 293 7.13 15.19 4.93
N LEU A 294 7.00 14.68 3.70
CA LEU A 294 5.80 14.84 2.89
C LEU A 294 4.59 14.25 3.61
N TRP A 295 4.74 13.03 4.14
CA TRP A 295 3.69 12.37 4.90
C TRP A 295 3.23 13.20 6.11
N ILE A 296 4.14 13.63 6.99
CA ILE A 296 3.75 14.30 8.24
C ILE A 296 3.05 15.64 7.99
N ARG A 297 3.43 16.36 6.91
CA ARG A 297 2.79 17.62 6.49
C ARG A 297 1.36 17.42 5.97
N GLU A 298 1.08 16.27 5.33
CA GLU A 298 -0.24 15.94 4.79
C GLU A 298 -1.12 15.16 5.78
N ALA A 299 -0.52 14.41 6.72
CA ALA A 299 -1.23 13.52 7.64
C ALA A 299 -2.23 14.26 8.55
N GLY A 300 -1.94 15.51 8.91
CA GLY A 300 -2.87 16.38 9.65
C GLY A 300 -4.09 16.78 8.82
N LYS A 301 -3.89 17.16 7.55
CA LYS A 301 -4.95 17.64 6.65
C LYS A 301 -5.97 16.55 6.28
N HIS A 302 -5.54 15.29 6.29
CA HIS A 302 -6.37 14.17 5.89
C HIS A 302 -7.23 13.55 7.00
N GLY A 303 -7.12 14.04 8.25
CA GLY A 303 -8.02 13.61 9.34
C GLY A 303 -8.01 12.10 9.60
N LEU A 304 -6.83 11.47 9.57
CA LEU A 304 -6.68 10.00 9.66
C LEU A 304 -6.76 9.45 11.10
N VAL A 305 -6.95 10.33 12.09
CA VAL A 305 -6.94 9.98 13.51
C VAL A 305 -8.28 9.36 13.90
N VAL A 306 -8.26 8.14 14.44
CA VAL A 306 -9.44 7.45 14.95
C VAL A 306 -9.17 7.01 16.38
N GLY A 307 -9.96 7.52 17.33
CA GLY A 307 -9.81 7.21 18.75
C GLY A 307 -8.71 8.04 19.41
N SER A 308 -7.62 7.39 19.81
CA SER A 308 -6.50 8.05 20.49
C SER A 308 -5.73 8.98 19.55
N GLN A 309 -5.27 10.12 20.07
CA GLN A 309 -4.42 11.07 19.34
C GLN A 309 -3.04 10.44 19.11
N ALA A 310 -2.83 9.94 17.90
CA ALA A 310 -1.68 9.14 17.55
C ALA A 310 -1.19 9.46 16.14
N ARG A 311 0.11 9.30 15.92
CA ARG A 311 0.77 9.48 14.63
C ARG A 311 1.76 8.35 14.37
N ILE A 312 2.02 8.10 13.09
CA ILE A 312 3.04 7.18 12.59
C ILE A 312 3.92 7.88 11.57
N LEU A 313 5.18 7.47 11.48
CA LEU A 313 6.11 7.76 10.39
C LEU A 313 7.22 6.71 10.37
N TYR A 314 8.07 6.70 9.34
CA TYR A 314 9.28 5.88 9.33
C TYR A 314 10.51 6.71 9.69
N SER A 315 11.37 6.13 10.53
CA SER A 315 12.60 6.77 10.97
C SER A 315 13.67 5.72 11.27
N ASP A 316 14.92 6.07 11.04
CA ASP A 316 16.09 5.24 11.34
C ASP A 316 16.51 5.34 12.82
N ARG A 317 17.61 4.70 13.19
CA ARG A 317 18.10 4.72 14.57
C ARG A 317 18.34 6.15 15.09
N ASN A 318 19.01 7.01 14.31
CA ASN A 318 19.33 8.36 14.75
C ASN A 318 18.05 9.20 14.88
N GLY A 319 17.18 9.15 13.87
CA GLY A 319 15.92 9.89 13.88
C GLY A 319 14.99 9.47 15.02
N ARG A 320 14.89 8.17 15.33
CA ARG A 320 14.09 7.67 16.47
C ARG A 320 14.59 8.24 17.81
N ILE A 321 15.92 8.28 18.01
CA ILE A 321 16.52 8.82 19.24
C ILE A 321 16.25 10.32 19.36
N GLN A 322 16.48 11.08 18.28
CA GLN A 322 16.28 12.53 18.29
C GLN A 322 14.80 12.90 18.52
N LEU A 323 13.87 12.19 17.88
CA LEU A 323 12.43 12.37 18.10
C LEU A 323 12.04 12.10 19.56
N ALA A 324 12.50 10.97 20.12
CA ALA A 324 12.19 10.61 21.50
C ALA A 324 12.74 11.65 22.50
N LEU A 325 13.96 12.15 22.30
CA LEU A 325 14.55 13.20 23.13
C LEU A 325 13.79 14.52 22.99
N ALA A 326 13.39 14.90 21.77
CA ALA A 326 12.63 16.11 21.51
C ALA A 326 11.24 16.06 22.16
N PHE A 327 10.53 14.93 22.07
CA PHE A 327 9.25 14.73 22.76
C PHE A 327 9.41 14.81 24.28
N ASN A 328 10.44 14.17 24.84
CA ASN A 328 10.68 14.23 26.29
C ASN A 328 11.04 15.65 26.77
N ALA A 329 11.80 16.41 25.98
CA ALA A 329 12.09 17.81 26.25
C ALA A 329 10.82 18.68 26.20
N ALA A 330 9.93 18.42 25.24
CA ALA A 330 8.66 19.11 25.08
C ALA A 330 7.63 18.78 26.18
N ILE A 331 7.73 17.60 26.82
CA ILE A 331 6.98 17.27 28.03
C ILE A 331 7.58 18.02 29.23
N LYS A 332 8.92 18.01 29.37
CA LYS A 332 9.62 18.68 30.48
C LYS A 332 9.41 20.20 30.50
N ASN A 333 9.35 20.84 29.34
CA ASN A 333 9.13 22.28 29.23
C ASN A 333 7.64 22.70 29.32
N GLY A 334 6.71 21.74 29.47
CA GLY A 334 5.28 21.99 29.57
C GLY A 334 4.59 22.33 28.25
N SER A 335 5.27 22.21 27.11
CA SER A 335 4.65 22.42 25.79
C SER A 335 3.61 21.34 25.47
N ILE A 336 3.84 20.11 25.95
CA ILE A 336 2.93 18.97 25.84
C ILE A 336 2.37 18.66 27.23
N LYS A 337 1.03 18.57 27.34
CA LYS A 337 0.36 18.57 28.65
C LYS A 337 0.47 17.22 29.38
N ALA A 338 0.72 16.13 28.67
CA ALA A 338 0.79 14.79 29.24
C ALA A 338 1.91 13.94 28.59
N PRO A 339 2.25 12.78 29.17
CA PRO A 339 3.21 11.87 28.58
C PRO A 339 2.86 11.40 27.16
N ILE A 340 3.88 10.97 26.42
CA ILE A 340 3.73 10.37 25.10
C ILE A 340 4.18 8.92 25.17
N VAL A 341 3.33 8.01 24.70
CA VAL A 341 3.68 6.60 24.56
C VAL A 341 4.27 6.38 23.18
N ILE A 342 5.56 6.07 23.12
CA ILE A 342 6.24 5.67 21.88
C ILE A 342 6.08 4.16 21.71
N SER A 343 5.73 3.74 20.51
CA SER A 343 5.59 2.32 20.15
C SER A 343 5.99 2.11 18.69
N ARG A 344 5.73 0.91 18.15
CA ARG A 344 5.94 0.54 16.75
C ARG A 344 5.00 -0.58 16.31
N ASP A 345 4.94 -0.82 15.01
CA ASP A 345 4.44 -2.11 14.53
C ASP A 345 5.48 -3.20 14.74
N HIS A 346 5.05 -4.46 14.63
CA HIS A 346 6.00 -5.57 14.59
C HIS A 346 6.69 -5.66 13.23
N HIS A 347 6.07 -5.12 12.17
CA HIS A 347 6.64 -4.92 10.84
C HIS A 347 7.77 -3.87 10.85
N ASP A 348 8.88 -4.18 11.52
CA ASP A 348 10.04 -3.32 11.73
C ASP A 348 11.32 -4.14 11.50
N VAL A 349 12.46 -3.42 11.39
CA VAL A 349 13.78 -3.92 11.01
C VAL A 349 14.28 -5.14 11.77
N SER A 350 13.86 -5.31 13.03
CA SER A 350 14.31 -6.40 13.90
C SER A 350 13.14 -7.02 14.69
N GLY A 351 11.91 -6.74 14.27
CA GLY A 351 10.72 -7.04 15.06
C GLY A 351 9.98 -8.31 14.68
N THR A 352 10.28 -8.90 13.52
CA THR A 352 9.53 -10.05 12.96
C THR A 352 10.41 -10.87 12.02
N ASP A 353 10.44 -12.19 12.24
CA ASP A 353 10.94 -13.19 11.32
C ASP A 353 9.76 -13.84 10.57
N SER A 354 9.75 -13.71 9.24
CA SER A 354 8.67 -14.22 8.40
C SER A 354 9.16 -14.40 6.97
N THR A 355 9.43 -15.65 6.63
CA THR A 355 9.96 -16.09 5.33
C THR A 355 9.11 -15.65 4.13
N TYR A 356 7.81 -15.48 4.33
CA TYR A 356 6.84 -15.20 3.25
C TYR A 356 6.36 -13.74 3.22
N ARG A 357 6.70 -12.92 4.24
CA ARG A 357 6.19 -11.55 4.32
C ARG A 357 7.18 -10.52 4.88
N GLU A 358 7.86 -10.75 6.00
CA GLU A 358 8.67 -9.70 6.67
C GLU A 358 10.18 -9.79 6.38
N ALA A 359 11.00 -9.05 7.13
CA ALA A 359 12.42 -8.68 6.90
C ALA A 359 13.41 -9.83 6.64
N THR A 360 12.97 -11.08 6.72
CA THR A 360 13.78 -12.27 6.41
C THR A 360 13.55 -12.81 5.00
N SER A 361 12.54 -12.32 4.27
CA SER A 361 12.23 -12.78 2.91
C SER A 361 13.27 -12.38 1.85
N ASN A 362 14.13 -11.40 2.14
CA ASN A 362 15.27 -10.98 1.32
C ASN A 362 16.62 -11.51 1.84
N ILE A 363 16.61 -12.34 2.89
CA ILE A 363 17.83 -12.87 3.50
C ILE A 363 18.25 -14.15 2.76
N GLU A 364 19.44 -14.12 2.17
CA GLU A 364 19.96 -15.19 1.30
C GLU A 364 20.94 -16.14 2.01
N ASP A 365 21.32 -15.88 3.27
CA ASP A 365 22.28 -16.70 4.03
C ASP A 365 21.67 -17.99 4.62
N GLY A 366 20.39 -18.25 4.36
CA GLY A 366 19.63 -19.39 4.87
C GLY A 366 19.05 -19.19 6.27
N SER A 367 19.35 -18.08 6.96
CA SER A 367 18.81 -17.78 8.30
C SER A 367 17.34 -17.34 8.28
N ALA A 368 16.73 -17.21 7.09
CA ALA A 368 15.35 -16.75 6.96
C ALA A 368 14.33 -17.63 7.71
N PHE A 369 14.65 -18.90 7.95
CA PHE A 369 13.81 -19.86 8.69
C PHE A 369 14.03 -19.86 10.21
N THR A 370 14.96 -19.03 10.70
CA THR A 370 15.21 -18.86 12.14
C THR A 370 14.20 -17.88 12.76
N ALA A 371 14.12 -17.81 14.09
CA ALA A 371 13.17 -17.00 14.84
C ALA A 371 13.80 -16.41 16.10
#